data_AF-A0AA38GGP0-F1
#
_entry.id   AF-A0AA38GGP0-F1
#
_cell.length_a   1.000
_cell.length_b   1.000
_cell.length_c   1.000
_cell.angle_alpha   90.00
_cell.angle_beta   90.00
_cell.angle_gamma   90.00
#
_symmetry.space_group_name_H-M   'P 1'
#
loop_
_entity.id
_entity.type
_entity.pdbx_description
1 polymer ?
#
loop_
_entity_poly.entity_id
_entity_poly.type
_entity_poly.pdbx_seq_one_letter_code
_entity_poly.pdbx_strand_id
1 'polypeptide(L)' 'MLLRCVDTEESNKILHESHGRICGGHFSSHATARKIHRMGYFWPTLEHDVI' A
#
# COMPACT_ATOMS: atom_id res chain seq x y z
N MET A 1 -0.40 -0.15 -17.42
CA MET A 1 -0.16 -1.23 -16.45
C MET A 1 -1.49 -1.55 -15.80
N LEU A 2 -1.96 -2.80 -15.84
CA LEU A 2 -3.18 -3.20 -15.14
C LEU A 2 -2.80 -3.45 -13.67
N LEU A 3 -3.47 -2.76 -12.76
CA LEU A 3 -3.33 -3.01 -11.32
C LEU A 3 -4.41 -4.01 -10.91
N ARG A 4 -4.03 -5.00 -10.12
CA ARG A 4 -4.98 -5.91 -9.48
C ARG A 4 -5.67 -5.15 -8.36
N CYS A 5 -7.00 -5.06 -8.46
CA CYS A 5 -7.82 -4.61 -7.35
C CYS A 5 -7.80 -5.68 -6.26
N VAL A 6 -7.56 -5.27 -5.02
CA VAL A 6 -7.56 -6.16 -3.85
C VAL A 6 -8.66 -5.74 -2.89
N ASP A 7 -9.19 -6.70 -2.15
CA ASP A 7 -10.20 -6.44 -1.13
C ASP A 7 -9.58 -5.92 0.18
N THR A 8 -10.44 -5.61 1.15
CA THR A 8 -10.03 -5.04 2.45
C THR A 8 -9.14 -5.99 3.27
N GLU A 9 -9.31 -7.31 3.15
CA GLU A 9 -8.51 -8.26 3.92
C GLU A 9 -7.09 -8.33 3.33
N GLU A 10 -7.00 -8.45 2.01
CA GLU A 10 -5.72 -8.48 1.29
C GLU A 10 -4.99 -7.13 1.36
N SER A 11 -5.70 -6.00 1.29
CA SER A 11 -5.11 -4.67 1.45
C SER A 11 -4.46 -4.49 2.83
N ASN A 12 -5.13 -4.90 3.90
CA ASN A 12 -4.59 -4.84 5.26
C ASN A 12 -3.33 -5.70 5.42
N LYS A 13 -3.28 -6.88 4.81
CA LYS A 13 -2.09 -7.74 4.81
C LYS A 13 -0.93 -7.07 4.08
N ILE A 14 -1.17 -6.55 2.87
CA ILE A 14 -0.18 -5.83 2.06
C ILE A 14 0.36 -4.61 2.81
N LEU A 15 -0.51 -3.84 3.47
CA LEU A 15 -0.13 -2.71 4.30
C LEU A 15 0.72 -3.16 5.49
N HIS A 16 0.28 -4.16 6.24
CA HIS A 16 0.99 -4.65 7.42
C HIS A 16 2.40 -5.17 7.07
N GLU A 17 2.51 -5.98 6.00
CA GLU A 17 3.81 -6.46 5.50
C GLU A 17 4.69 -5.33 4.98
N SER A 18 4.07 -4.31 4.35
CA SER A 18 4.79 -3.11 3.90
C SER A 18 5.31 -2.29 5.07
N HIS A 19 4.52 -2.12 6.14
CA HIS A 19 4.89 -1.40 7.36
C HIS A 19 5.95 -2.14 8.19
N GLY A 20 5.85 -3.47 8.33
CA GLY A 20 6.83 -4.28 9.06
C GLY A 20 8.23 -4.29 8.44
N ARG A 21 8.35 -3.93 7.15
CA ARG A 21 9.63 -3.76 6.43
C ARG A 21 10.10 -2.30 6.37
N ILE A 22 9.31 -1.35 6.86
CA ILE A 22 9.65 0.07 6.88
C ILE A 22 10.30 0.37 8.24
N CYS A 23 11.63 0.35 8.27
CA CYS A 23 12.38 0.91 9.39
C CYS A 23 12.07 2.41 9.51
N GLY A 24 11.24 2.79 10.49
CA GLY A 24 11.32 4.06 11.22
C GLY A 24 11.46 5.36 10.41
N GLY A 25 10.89 5.43 9.21
CA GLY A 25 10.90 6.63 8.40
C GLY A 25 9.46 7.02 8.09
N HIS A 26 9.12 8.28 8.33
CA HIS A 26 7.86 8.91 7.93
C HIS A 26 7.79 8.94 6.40
N PHE A 27 7.61 7.79 5.75
CA PHE A 27 7.32 7.75 4.33
C PHE A 27 5.94 8.37 4.17
N SER A 28 5.85 9.42 3.36
CA SER A 28 4.55 10.00 3.06
C SER A 28 3.62 8.92 2.52
N SER A 29 2.33 9.02 2.83
CA SER A 29 1.27 8.18 2.27
C SER A 29 1.45 7.96 0.76
N HIS A 30 1.87 9.00 0.05
CA HIS A 30 2.18 8.99 -1.37
C HIS A 30 3.38 8.09 -1.78
N ALA A 31 4.43 7.98 -0.96
CA ALA A 31 5.54 7.07 -1.21
C ALA A 31 5.11 5.59 -1.07
N THR A 32 4.30 5.29 -0.07
CA THR A 32 3.74 3.96 0.19
C THR A 32 2.77 3.55 -0.92
N ALA A 33 1.83 4.42 -1.30
CA ALA A 33 0.91 4.17 -2.42
C ALA A 33 1.65 3.89 -3.74
N ARG A 34 2.71 4.66 -4.05
CA ARG A 34 3.55 4.42 -5.25
C ARG A 34 4.28 3.08 -5.20
N LYS A 35 4.69 2.62 -4.02
CA LYS A 35 5.31 1.29 -3.86
C LYS A 35 4.28 0.19 -4.14
N ILE A 36 3.07 0.33 -3.62
CA ILE A 36 1.97 -0.62 -3.81
C ILE A 36 1.54 -0.69 -5.29
N HIS A 37 1.44 0.46 -5.98
CA HIS A 37 1.23 0.49 -7.42
C HIS A 37 2.35 -0.21 -8.19
N ARG A 38 3.62 -0.02 -7.81
CA ARG A 38 4.76 -0.71 -8.44
C ARG A 38 4.75 -2.23 -8.20
N MET A 39 4.12 -2.68 -7.12
CA MET A 39 3.89 -4.11 -6.86
C MET A 39 2.69 -4.67 -7.65
N GLY A 40 1.95 -3.82 -8.35
CA GLY A 40 0.82 -4.22 -9.17
C GLY A 40 -0.52 -4.24 -8.44
N TYR A 41 -0.62 -3.65 -7.25
CA TYR A 41 -1.84 -3.63 -6.45
C TYR A 41 -2.49 -2.24 -6.43
N PHE A 42 -3.80 -2.22 -6.25
CA PHE A 42 -4.60 -1.00 -6.09
C PHE A 42 -5.86 -1.29 -5.27
N TRP A 43 -6.34 -0.30 -4.53
CA TRP A 43 -7.70 -0.26 -4.00
C TRP A 43 -8.14 1.20 -3.84
N PRO A 44 -9.46 1.52 -3.88
CA PRO A 44 -9.94 2.90 -3.95
C PRO A 44 -9.50 3.80 -2.79
N THR A 45 -9.30 3.22 -1.61
CA THR A 45 -8.93 3.95 -0.38
C THR A 45 -7.43 3.92 -0.09
N LEU A 46 -6.60 3.41 -1.00
CA LEU A 46 -5.16 3.22 -0.80
C LEU A 46 -4.45 4.44 -0.24
N GLU A 47 -4.67 5.65 -0.77
CA GLU A 47 -4.00 6.87 -0.31
C GLU A 47 -4.44 7.30 1.11
N HIS A 48 -5.62 6.88 1.55
CA HIS A 48 -6.14 7.14 2.90
C HIS A 48 -5.72 6.06 3.90
N ASP A 49 -5.57 4.81 3.43
CA ASP A 49 -5.21 3.66 4.29
C ASP A 49 -3.69 3.57 4.56
N VAL A 50 -2.88 4.29 3.78
CA VAL A 50 -1.40 4.38 3.93
C VAL A 50 -0.95 5.59 4.78
N ILE A 51 -1.84 6.18 5.57
CA ILE A 51 -1.59 7.31 6.50
C ILE A 51 -1.17 6.78 7.88
#